data_AF-A0A7V5UEG9-F1
#
_entry.id   AF-A0A7V5UEG9-F1
#
_cell.length_a   1.000
_cell.length_b   1.000
_cell.length_c   1.000
_cell.angle_alpha   90.00
_cell.angle_beta   90.00
_cell.angle_gamma   90.00
#
_symmetry.space_group_name_H-M   'P 1'
#
loop_
_entity.id
_entity.type
_entity.pdbx_description
1 polymer ?
#
loop_
_entity_poly.entity_id
_entity_poly.type
_entity_poly.pdbx_seq_one_letter_code
_entity_poly.pdbx_strand_id
1 'polypeptide(L)'
;MTWKSTIRISLIWLMGLLLVGSCNRPGNRWPDAVQKALEQAGDHRGELKQVLRHFADDSLKLQAAYYLIANMPGHGYVEYALYDTSGAEVPFNVLDYANYGEMAKAWDSIAAIRGELDFKRKKFVYDVNTISADFLIENIDLAFAAWRQKPWSKGLDFDQFCRYVLPYRGSNEPLQDWRKYFYQHSRWVDSLFSAETDPVPVAAAINDSLKSWFRFDDRFYRHPTDQGLNEMLKNQMGRCEDMANLAIYALRANGLAVTSDYTPYWADAANNHAWNALIVPGKKAVPFMGGLYNPGKYSLPNRIAKVYRKTYEYQPQNLIFKVNDKKKIPRWLSGKSYADVTRDYVPVSDVKLKLHSVPDSVRYAYLCVFNTGEWQAIHWGEIKGDSVRFGEMGRDLVYLPAFYLNGKLTQAGAPILLEKSGRVHSLQPDTGHRRIVALTSTTR
;
A
#
# COMPACT_ATOMS: atom_id res chain seq x y z
N MET A 1 1.93 60.83 14.70
CA MET A 1 2.37 59.97 13.58
C MET A 1 2.60 58.57 14.12
N THR A 2 1.64 57.69 13.90
CA THR A 2 1.56 56.36 14.52
C THR A 2 2.09 55.29 13.57
N TRP A 3 3.14 54.58 13.99
CA TRP A 3 3.68 53.40 13.32
C TRP A 3 2.78 52.20 13.64
N LYS A 4 2.20 51.56 12.62
CA LYS A 4 1.47 50.29 12.74
C LYS A 4 2.35 49.14 12.25
N SER A 5 2.58 48.19 13.15
CA SER A 5 3.12 46.86 12.90
C SER A 5 2.18 46.05 12.00
N THR A 6 2.75 45.28 11.05
CA THR A 6 1.99 44.34 10.22
C THR A 6 2.43 42.92 10.56
N ILE A 7 1.55 42.19 11.26
CA ILE A 7 1.66 40.76 11.53
C ILE A 7 1.16 40.02 10.27
N ARG A 8 2.01 39.18 9.67
CA ARG A 8 1.61 38.24 8.61
C ARG A 8 1.00 36.99 9.25
N ILE A 9 -0.31 36.84 9.11
CA ILE A 9 -1.03 35.60 9.47
C ILE A 9 -1.00 34.68 8.24
N SER A 10 -0.47 33.47 8.42
CA SER A 10 -0.49 32.39 7.44
C SER A 10 -1.91 31.85 7.27
N LEU A 11 -2.47 31.95 6.06
CA LEU A 11 -3.72 31.29 5.69
C LEU A 11 -3.48 29.80 5.44
N ILE A 12 -4.08 28.97 6.30
CA ILE A 12 -4.23 27.52 6.12
C ILE A 12 -5.43 27.31 5.19
N TRP A 13 -5.19 26.69 4.03
CA TRP A 13 -6.25 26.26 3.12
C TRP A 13 -6.94 25.00 3.66
N LEU A 14 -8.08 25.18 4.34
CA LEU A 14 -9.07 24.12 4.52
C LEU A 14 -9.90 24.01 3.25
N MET A 15 -9.69 22.96 2.46
CA MET A 15 -10.58 22.62 1.35
C MET A 15 -11.78 21.85 1.94
N GLY A 16 -12.77 22.61 2.43
CA GLY A 16 -14.05 22.07 2.88
C GLY A 16 -14.86 21.53 1.70
N LEU A 17 -15.47 20.37 1.89
CA LEU A 17 -16.52 19.84 1.02
C LEU A 17 -17.67 20.86 0.93
N LEU A 18 -17.82 21.47 -0.24
CA LEU A 18 -19.03 22.21 -0.61
C LEU A 18 -20.13 21.21 -0.99
N LEU A 19 -20.93 20.81 0.00
CA LEU A 19 -22.29 20.30 -0.22
C LEU A 19 -23.18 21.52 -0.48
N VAL A 20 -23.41 21.85 -1.76
CA VAL A 20 -24.48 22.78 -2.12
C VAL A 20 -25.76 21.96 -2.24
N GLY A 21 -26.61 22.08 -1.21
CA GLY A 21 -28.00 21.66 -1.29
C GLY A 21 -28.76 22.54 -2.27
N SER A 22 -29.31 21.93 -3.31
CA SER A 22 -30.40 22.51 -4.08
C SER A 22 -31.56 21.52 -4.07
N CYS A 23 -32.65 21.91 -3.41
CA CYS A 23 -33.91 21.19 -3.41
C CYS A 23 -34.51 21.23 -4.82
N ASN A 24 -34.24 20.20 -5.60
CA ASN A 24 -35.03 19.78 -6.75
C ASN A 24 -35.21 18.27 -6.60
N ARG A 25 -36.46 17.77 -6.66
CA ARG A 25 -36.81 16.35 -6.46
C ARG A 25 -35.77 15.44 -7.15
N PRO A 26 -34.93 14.68 -6.42
CA PRO A 26 -33.89 13.92 -7.06
C PRO A 26 -34.53 12.66 -7.63
N GLY A 27 -34.47 12.51 -8.95
CA GLY A 27 -34.60 11.20 -9.57
C GLY A 27 -33.67 10.21 -8.86
N ASN A 28 -34.15 8.99 -8.69
CA ASN A 28 -33.60 7.89 -7.91
C ASN A 28 -32.20 7.43 -8.40
N ARG A 29 -31.18 8.30 -8.30
CA ARG A 29 -29.88 8.14 -8.95
C ARG A 29 -28.76 8.15 -7.90
N TRP A 30 -28.08 7.02 -7.75
CA TRP A 30 -26.91 6.86 -6.88
C TRP A 30 -25.75 7.79 -7.28
N PRO A 31 -24.76 8.06 -6.41
CA PRO A 31 -23.63 8.93 -6.74
C PRO A 31 -22.89 8.55 -8.03
N ASP A 32 -22.34 9.52 -8.75
CA ASP A 32 -21.72 9.29 -10.06
C ASP A 32 -20.55 8.28 -10.03
N ALA A 33 -19.76 8.29 -8.96
CA ALA A 33 -18.67 7.33 -8.80
C ALA A 33 -19.21 5.89 -8.64
N VAL A 34 -20.35 5.72 -7.97
CA VAL A 34 -21.04 4.42 -7.86
C VAL A 34 -21.60 4.01 -9.21
N GLN A 35 -22.20 4.93 -9.98
CA GLN A 35 -22.68 4.62 -11.33
C GLN A 35 -21.55 4.16 -12.26
N LYS A 36 -20.39 4.82 -12.22
CA LYS A 36 -19.20 4.39 -12.99
C LYS A 36 -18.70 3.00 -12.59
N ALA A 37 -18.81 2.64 -11.32
CA ALA A 37 -18.50 1.28 -10.86
C ALA A 37 -19.54 0.27 -11.38
N LEU A 38 -20.83 0.61 -11.36
CA LEU A 38 -21.90 -0.22 -11.91
C LEU A 38 -21.79 -0.42 -13.43
N GLU A 39 -21.30 0.58 -14.16
CA GLU A 39 -21.00 0.46 -15.59
C GLU A 39 -19.85 -0.53 -15.82
N GLN A 40 -18.77 -0.43 -15.04
CA GLN A 40 -17.63 -1.36 -15.10
C GLN A 40 -17.96 -2.78 -14.65
N ALA A 41 -18.97 -2.94 -13.79
CA ALA A 41 -19.47 -4.26 -13.39
C ALA A 41 -20.11 -5.02 -14.56
N GLY A 42 -20.58 -4.33 -15.61
CA GLY A 42 -21.21 -4.95 -16.77
C GLY A 42 -22.45 -5.75 -16.37
N ASP A 43 -22.47 -7.03 -16.73
CA ASP A 43 -23.57 -7.95 -16.38
C ASP A 43 -23.68 -8.21 -14.87
N HIS A 44 -22.57 -8.06 -14.14
CA HIS A 44 -22.49 -8.27 -12.69
C HIS A 44 -23.09 -7.12 -11.86
N ARG A 45 -23.51 -6.02 -12.49
CA ARG A 45 -24.07 -4.86 -11.79
C ARG A 45 -25.28 -5.19 -10.91
N GLY A 46 -26.01 -6.27 -11.20
CA GLY A 46 -27.17 -6.71 -10.41
C GLY A 46 -26.84 -6.90 -8.92
N GLU A 47 -25.72 -7.55 -8.62
CA GLU A 47 -25.24 -7.78 -7.26
C GLU A 47 -24.97 -6.45 -6.53
N LEU A 48 -24.25 -5.53 -7.17
CA LEU A 48 -23.94 -4.24 -6.57
C LEU A 48 -25.20 -3.39 -6.34
N LYS A 49 -26.17 -3.44 -7.26
CA LYS A 49 -27.48 -2.78 -7.08
C LYS A 49 -28.28 -3.38 -5.93
N GLN A 50 -28.18 -4.68 -5.70
CA GLN A 50 -28.82 -5.35 -4.56
C GLN A 50 -28.28 -4.83 -3.23
N VAL A 51 -26.96 -4.65 -3.09
CA VAL A 51 -26.34 -4.03 -1.89
C VAL A 51 -26.91 -2.63 -1.64
N LEU A 52 -26.98 -1.80 -2.68
CA LEU A 52 -27.48 -0.43 -2.55
C LEU A 52 -28.96 -0.36 -2.17
N ARG A 53 -29.78 -1.28 -2.67
CA ARG A 53 -31.20 -1.39 -2.29
C ARG A 53 -31.36 -1.93 -0.87
N HIS A 54 -30.54 -2.92 -0.48
CA HIS A 54 -30.58 -3.52 0.84
C HIS A 54 -30.36 -2.49 1.96
N PHE A 55 -29.43 -1.55 1.76
CA PHE A 55 -29.15 -0.49 2.74
C PHE A 55 -29.93 0.82 2.50
N ALA A 56 -30.95 0.85 1.62
CA ALA A 56 -31.63 2.09 1.24
C ALA A 56 -32.20 2.88 2.44
N ASP A 57 -32.59 2.19 3.51
CA ASP A 57 -33.19 2.78 4.72
C ASP A 57 -32.18 3.00 5.86
N ASP A 58 -30.92 2.57 5.75
CA ASP A 58 -29.83 2.85 6.71
C ASP A 58 -28.82 3.80 6.06
N SER A 59 -28.96 5.11 6.34
CA SER A 59 -28.17 6.16 5.68
C SER A 59 -26.66 5.99 5.84
N LEU A 60 -26.18 5.51 6.99
CA LEU A 60 -24.76 5.31 7.22
C LEU A 60 -24.24 4.05 6.51
N LYS A 61 -24.98 2.95 6.55
CA LYS A 61 -24.58 1.74 5.81
C LYS A 61 -24.65 1.95 4.30
N LEU A 62 -25.61 2.73 3.82
CA LEU A 62 -25.69 3.14 2.42
C LEU A 62 -24.49 3.97 1.99
N GLN A 63 -24.05 4.91 2.83
CA GLN A 63 -22.81 5.68 2.58
C GLN A 63 -21.57 4.79 2.57
N ALA A 64 -21.48 3.80 3.46
CA ALA A 64 -20.40 2.82 3.47
C ALA A 64 -20.42 1.94 2.21
N ALA A 65 -21.61 1.51 1.75
CA ALA A 65 -21.78 0.81 0.49
C ALA A 65 -21.35 1.66 -0.71
N TYR A 66 -21.70 2.95 -0.73
CA TYR A 66 -21.20 3.89 -1.74
C TYR A 66 -19.68 3.98 -1.73
N TYR A 67 -19.06 4.10 -0.55
CA TYR A 67 -17.60 4.15 -0.43
C TYR A 67 -16.94 2.88 -0.99
N LEU A 68 -17.44 1.69 -0.63
CA LEU A 68 -16.89 0.42 -1.11
C LEU A 68 -17.04 0.27 -2.62
N ILE A 69 -18.25 0.50 -3.15
CA ILE A 69 -18.57 0.28 -4.57
C ILE A 69 -17.87 1.32 -5.45
N ALA A 70 -17.86 2.60 -5.07
CA ALA A 70 -17.21 3.66 -5.84
C ALA A 70 -15.70 3.45 -6.01
N ASN A 71 -15.05 2.82 -5.03
CA ASN A 71 -13.61 2.57 -5.05
C ASN A 71 -13.24 1.14 -5.47
N MET A 72 -14.21 0.26 -5.66
CA MET A 72 -14.03 -1.14 -6.06
C MET A 72 -13.31 -1.36 -7.41
N PRO A 73 -13.53 -0.53 -8.46
CA PRO A 73 -12.87 -0.75 -9.74
C PRO A 73 -11.35 -0.92 -9.58
N GLY A 74 -10.75 -1.82 -10.35
CA GLY A 74 -9.31 -2.08 -10.29
C GLY A 74 -8.81 -2.88 -9.08
N HIS A 75 -9.63 -3.11 -8.05
CA HIS A 75 -9.34 -4.10 -7.01
C HIS A 75 -9.69 -5.51 -7.48
N GLY A 76 -8.96 -6.49 -6.96
CA GLY A 76 -9.09 -7.86 -7.42
C GLY A 76 -7.95 -8.77 -6.95
N TYR A 77 -8.11 -10.04 -7.29
CA TYR A 77 -7.13 -11.09 -7.06
C TYR A 77 -6.25 -11.28 -8.30
N VAL A 78 -4.96 -11.54 -8.10
CA VAL A 78 -4.02 -11.85 -9.18
C VAL A 78 -3.59 -13.30 -9.10
N GLU A 79 -3.81 -14.05 -10.17
CA GLU A 79 -3.22 -15.37 -10.36
C GLU A 79 -1.89 -15.20 -11.10
N TYR A 80 -0.80 -15.61 -10.47
CA TYR A 80 0.50 -15.75 -11.12
C TYR A 80 0.77 -17.22 -11.41
N ALA A 81 1.53 -17.45 -12.47
CA ALA A 81 2.14 -18.74 -12.72
C ALA A 81 3.62 -18.53 -13.07
N LEU A 82 4.42 -19.54 -12.80
CA LEU A 82 5.83 -19.54 -13.14
C LEU A 82 5.98 -19.97 -14.59
N TYR A 83 6.75 -19.22 -15.37
CA TYR A 83 7.04 -19.54 -16.76
C TYR A 83 8.55 -19.62 -17.00
N ASP A 84 8.96 -20.49 -17.91
CA ASP A 84 10.32 -20.51 -18.42
C ASP A 84 10.52 -19.58 -19.63
N THR A 85 11.74 -19.55 -20.17
CA THR A 85 12.12 -18.73 -21.33
C THR A 85 11.34 -19.04 -22.61
N SER A 86 10.82 -20.27 -22.75
CA SER A 86 9.97 -20.68 -23.87
C SER A 86 8.51 -20.20 -23.71
N GLY A 87 8.15 -19.72 -22.53
CA GLY A 87 6.78 -19.35 -22.17
C GLY A 87 5.95 -20.55 -21.69
N ALA A 88 6.56 -21.70 -21.42
CA ALA A 88 5.86 -22.84 -20.85
C ALA A 88 5.69 -22.68 -19.34
N GLU A 89 4.51 -23.00 -18.82
CA GLU A 89 4.21 -22.98 -17.39
C GLU A 89 5.01 -24.08 -16.67
N VAL A 90 5.62 -23.73 -15.53
CA VAL A 90 6.45 -24.61 -14.71
C VAL A 90 5.77 -24.81 -13.36
N PRO A 91 5.31 -26.02 -13.00
CA PRO A 91 4.78 -26.27 -11.68
C PRO A 91 5.90 -26.13 -10.64
N PHE A 92 5.66 -25.31 -9.62
CA PHE A 92 6.60 -25.11 -8.52
C PHE A 92 5.84 -24.83 -7.23
N ASN A 93 5.91 -25.76 -6.28
CA ASN A 93 5.31 -25.60 -4.97
C ASN A 93 6.41 -25.43 -3.91
N VAL A 94 6.39 -24.30 -3.22
CA VAL A 94 7.40 -23.94 -2.22
C VAL A 94 7.41 -24.89 -1.02
N LEU A 95 6.28 -25.57 -0.76
CA LEU A 95 6.12 -26.50 0.35
C LEU A 95 6.70 -27.89 0.08
N ASP A 96 7.14 -28.18 -1.16
CA ASP A 96 7.78 -29.46 -1.52
C ASP A 96 9.23 -29.55 -0.99
N TYR A 97 9.78 -28.47 -0.44
CA TYR A 97 11.18 -28.35 0.00
C TYR A 97 11.27 -28.06 1.50
N ALA A 98 12.25 -28.61 2.22
CA ALA A 98 12.30 -28.46 3.68
C ALA A 98 12.65 -27.04 4.16
N ASN A 99 13.40 -26.29 3.36
CA ASN A 99 13.87 -24.93 3.68
C ASN A 99 14.17 -24.14 2.39
N TYR A 100 14.42 -22.83 2.52
CA TYR A 100 14.74 -21.96 1.40
C TYR A 100 15.98 -22.40 0.63
N GLY A 101 17.02 -22.90 1.30
CA GLY A 101 18.25 -23.35 0.65
C GLY A 101 18.03 -24.50 -0.32
N GLU A 102 17.20 -25.48 0.05
CA GLU A 102 16.79 -26.58 -0.83
C GLU A 102 15.91 -26.11 -1.98
N MET A 103 14.91 -25.25 -1.69
CA MET A 103 14.06 -24.64 -2.70
C MET A 103 14.87 -23.84 -3.73
N ALA A 104 15.89 -23.10 -3.27
CA ALA A 104 16.78 -22.32 -4.13
C ALA A 104 17.58 -23.22 -5.07
N LYS A 105 18.19 -24.30 -4.54
CA LYS A 105 18.91 -25.29 -5.37
C LYS A 105 18.01 -25.96 -6.41
N ALA A 106 16.77 -26.29 -6.03
CA ALA A 106 15.81 -26.89 -6.95
C ALA A 106 15.42 -25.91 -8.07
N TRP A 107 15.15 -24.66 -7.73
CA TRP A 107 14.91 -23.61 -8.72
C TRP A 107 16.10 -23.44 -9.67
N ASP A 108 17.32 -23.37 -9.16
CA ASP A 108 18.52 -23.23 -9.99
C ASP A 108 18.69 -24.44 -10.93
N SER A 109 18.37 -25.64 -10.44
CA SER A 109 18.40 -26.88 -11.24
C SER A 109 17.36 -26.85 -12.37
N ILE A 110 16.15 -26.36 -12.09
CA ILE A 110 15.10 -26.17 -13.10
C ILE A 110 15.53 -25.11 -14.11
N ALA A 111 16.06 -23.98 -13.63
CA ALA A 111 16.51 -22.87 -14.48
C ALA A 111 17.68 -23.26 -15.39
N ALA A 112 18.60 -24.12 -14.93
CA ALA A 112 19.68 -24.65 -15.75
C ALA A 112 19.20 -25.47 -16.96
N ILE A 113 18.02 -26.09 -16.85
CA ILE A 113 17.43 -26.93 -17.92
C ILE A 113 16.48 -26.09 -18.79
N ARG A 114 15.69 -25.20 -18.18
CA ARG A 114 14.58 -24.50 -18.85
C ARG A 114 14.86 -23.02 -19.18
N GLY A 115 16.01 -22.50 -18.75
CA GLY A 115 16.34 -21.08 -18.80
C GLY A 115 15.75 -20.29 -17.63
N GLU A 116 15.81 -18.97 -17.73
CA GLU A 116 15.23 -18.03 -16.75
C GLU A 116 13.77 -18.38 -16.40
N LEU A 117 13.49 -18.35 -15.09
CA LEU A 117 12.17 -18.61 -14.51
C LEU A 117 11.59 -17.30 -13.99
N ASP A 118 10.39 -16.94 -14.45
CA ASP A 118 9.75 -15.67 -14.10
C ASP A 118 8.26 -15.86 -13.79
N PHE A 119 7.82 -15.27 -12.67
CA PHE A 119 6.41 -15.26 -12.30
C PHE A 119 5.69 -14.18 -13.11
N LYS A 120 4.80 -14.62 -14.00
CA LYS A 120 3.98 -13.71 -14.82
C LYS A 120 2.52 -13.81 -14.43
N ARG A 121 1.84 -12.68 -14.54
CA ARG A 121 0.39 -12.60 -14.29
C ARG A 121 -0.33 -13.45 -15.32
N LYS A 122 -0.93 -14.55 -14.86
CA LYS A 122 -1.78 -15.45 -15.65
C LYS A 122 -3.18 -14.86 -15.80
N LYS A 123 -3.75 -14.37 -14.71
CA LYS A 123 -5.11 -13.80 -14.70
C LYS A 123 -5.24 -12.71 -13.65
N PHE A 124 -6.15 -11.77 -13.91
CA PHE A 124 -6.62 -10.81 -12.90
C PHE A 124 -8.14 -10.94 -12.80
N VAL A 125 -8.64 -11.20 -11.60
CA VAL A 125 -10.07 -11.31 -11.32
C VAL A 125 -10.51 -10.03 -10.62
N TYR A 126 -11.24 -9.18 -11.35
CA TYR A 126 -11.73 -7.91 -10.82
C TYR A 126 -12.93 -8.11 -9.90
N ASP A 127 -12.88 -7.51 -8.71
CA ASP A 127 -13.98 -7.60 -7.74
C ASP A 127 -15.30 -7.09 -8.32
N VAL A 128 -15.23 -5.98 -9.06
CA VAL A 128 -16.39 -5.33 -9.66
C VAL A 128 -17.18 -6.27 -10.59
N ASN A 129 -16.55 -7.34 -11.07
CA ASN A 129 -17.14 -8.34 -11.94
C ASN A 129 -17.46 -9.68 -11.24
N THR A 130 -17.12 -9.86 -9.96
CA THR A 130 -17.24 -11.17 -9.29
C THR A 130 -17.79 -11.14 -7.86
N ILE A 131 -17.73 -10.02 -7.14
CA ILE A 131 -18.13 -9.96 -5.73
C ILE A 131 -19.66 -10.03 -5.57
N SER A 132 -20.16 -10.91 -4.70
CA SER A 132 -21.60 -11.05 -4.49
C SER A 132 -22.16 -9.94 -3.59
N ALA A 133 -23.47 -9.71 -3.69
CA ALA A 133 -24.21 -8.84 -2.81
C ALA A 133 -24.14 -9.34 -1.36
N ASP A 134 -24.33 -10.65 -1.14
CA ASP A 134 -24.32 -11.26 0.18
C ASP A 134 -22.98 -11.05 0.90
N PHE A 135 -21.86 -11.19 0.19
CA PHE A 135 -20.53 -10.94 0.74
C PHE A 135 -20.38 -9.48 1.20
N LEU A 136 -20.77 -8.52 0.36
CA LEU A 136 -20.67 -7.10 0.69
C LEU A 136 -21.60 -6.70 1.84
N ILE A 137 -22.82 -7.21 1.84
CA ILE A 137 -23.81 -6.97 2.90
C ILE A 137 -23.27 -7.50 4.22
N GLU A 138 -22.81 -8.76 4.27
CA GLU A 138 -22.25 -9.36 5.49
C GLU A 138 -20.99 -8.60 5.95
N ASN A 139 -20.10 -8.21 5.03
CA ASN A 139 -18.92 -7.40 5.36
C ASN A 139 -19.30 -6.06 5.99
N ILE A 140 -20.25 -5.33 5.41
CA ILE A 140 -20.73 -4.05 5.93
C ILE A 140 -21.37 -4.25 7.31
N ASP A 141 -22.26 -5.22 7.46
CA ASP A 141 -22.97 -5.47 8.71
C ASP A 141 -22.02 -5.83 9.85
N LEU A 142 -21.08 -6.74 9.62
CA LEU A 142 -20.09 -7.14 10.62
C LEU A 142 -19.12 -6.00 10.95
N ALA A 143 -18.72 -5.19 9.95
CA ALA A 143 -17.88 -4.01 10.19
C ALA A 143 -18.61 -2.99 11.08
N PHE A 144 -19.89 -2.72 10.81
CA PHE A 144 -20.71 -1.84 11.65
C PHE A 144 -20.95 -2.42 13.05
N ALA A 145 -21.17 -3.73 13.16
CA ALA A 145 -21.33 -4.38 14.45
C ALA A 145 -20.06 -4.21 15.29
N ALA A 146 -18.88 -4.45 14.73
CA ALA A 146 -17.62 -4.23 15.43
C ALA A 146 -17.41 -2.74 15.77
N TRP A 147 -17.59 -1.84 14.82
CA TRP A 147 -17.37 -0.40 15.03
C TRP A 147 -18.29 0.20 16.10
N ARG A 148 -19.57 -0.20 16.14
CA ARG A 148 -20.54 0.32 17.12
C ARG A 148 -20.45 -0.32 18.50
N GLN A 149 -20.10 -1.61 18.57
CA GLN A 149 -20.18 -2.37 19.83
C GLN A 149 -18.84 -2.38 20.60
N LYS A 150 -17.70 -2.36 19.92
CA LYS A 150 -16.40 -2.55 20.57
C LYS A 150 -15.91 -1.23 21.21
N PRO A 151 -15.53 -1.21 22.51
CA PRO A 151 -15.24 0.05 23.20
C PRO A 151 -14.06 0.84 22.60
N TRP A 152 -13.00 0.17 22.16
CA TRP A 152 -11.83 0.76 21.49
C TRP A 152 -12.12 1.34 20.09
N SER A 153 -13.30 1.07 19.52
CA SER A 153 -13.69 1.58 18.19
C SER A 153 -14.44 2.91 18.27
N LYS A 154 -14.91 3.31 19.46
CA LYS A 154 -15.77 4.49 19.67
C LYS A 154 -15.11 5.82 19.32
N GLY A 155 -13.78 5.89 19.35
CA GLY A 155 -13.03 7.09 18.98
C GLY A 155 -12.90 7.31 17.47
N LEU A 156 -13.27 6.32 16.65
CA LEU A 156 -13.16 6.42 15.19
C LEU A 156 -14.35 7.19 14.62
N ASP A 157 -14.07 8.21 13.81
CA ASP A 157 -15.09 8.82 12.97
C ASP A 157 -15.47 7.94 11.78
N PHE A 158 -16.51 8.34 11.05
CA PHE A 158 -17.02 7.56 9.92
C PHE A 158 -16.02 7.45 8.75
N ASP A 159 -15.18 8.46 8.51
CA ASP A 159 -14.16 8.42 7.44
C ASP A 159 -13.04 7.43 7.82
N GLN A 160 -12.57 7.46 9.06
CA GLN A 160 -11.62 6.50 9.59
C GLN A 160 -12.16 5.08 9.57
N PHE A 161 -13.44 4.89 9.95
CA PHE A 161 -14.12 3.60 9.82
C PHE A 161 -14.11 3.11 8.37
N CYS A 162 -14.53 3.96 7.41
CA CYS A 162 -14.57 3.60 5.99
C CYS A 162 -13.19 3.22 5.42
N ARG A 163 -12.13 3.93 5.83
CA ARG A 163 -10.78 3.71 5.30
C ARG A 163 -10.03 2.54 5.94
N TYR A 164 -10.25 2.31 7.24
CA TYR A 164 -9.34 1.47 8.02
C TYR A 164 -9.99 0.27 8.71
N VAL A 165 -11.33 0.19 8.73
CA VAL A 165 -12.08 -0.94 9.32
C VAL A 165 -12.92 -1.64 8.26
N LEU A 166 -13.68 -0.88 7.48
CA LEU A 166 -14.65 -1.36 6.49
C LEU A 166 -14.06 -2.18 5.32
N PRO A 167 -12.87 -1.86 4.75
CA PRO A 167 -12.44 -2.51 3.53
C PRO A 167 -12.22 -4.01 3.69
N TYR A 168 -12.73 -4.78 2.73
CA TYR A 168 -12.70 -6.24 2.71
C TYR A 168 -11.41 -6.84 2.12
N ARG A 169 -10.43 -5.99 1.75
CA ARG A 169 -9.12 -6.39 1.23
C ARG A 169 -7.96 -5.83 2.04
N GLY A 170 -6.88 -6.60 2.12
CA GLY A 170 -5.54 -6.17 2.53
C GLY A 170 -4.59 -5.91 1.36
N SER A 171 -4.69 -6.70 0.29
CA SER A 171 -3.88 -6.55 -0.94
C SER A 171 -4.61 -7.11 -2.17
N ASN A 172 -4.00 -8.10 -2.84
CA ASN A 172 -4.50 -8.78 -4.04
C ASN A 172 -4.75 -10.26 -3.77
N GLU A 173 -5.23 -10.62 -2.58
CA GLU A 173 -5.60 -11.97 -2.14
C GLU A 173 -6.90 -12.48 -2.81
N PRO A 174 -7.20 -13.80 -2.77
CA PRO A 174 -8.54 -14.30 -3.07
C PRO A 174 -9.61 -13.74 -2.13
N LEU A 175 -10.82 -13.46 -2.64
CA LEU A 175 -11.97 -13.09 -1.79
C LEU A 175 -12.41 -14.28 -0.94
N GLN A 176 -12.41 -14.11 0.38
CA GLN A 176 -12.81 -15.12 1.35
C GLN A 176 -13.41 -14.47 2.60
N ASP A 177 -14.24 -15.20 3.34
CA ASP A 177 -15.05 -14.70 4.47
C ASP A 177 -14.25 -14.49 5.76
N TRP A 178 -13.10 -13.84 5.66
CA TRP A 178 -12.19 -13.63 6.78
C TRP A 178 -12.80 -12.79 7.89
N ARG A 179 -13.68 -11.84 7.56
CA ARG A 179 -14.29 -10.97 8.57
C ARG A 179 -15.19 -11.77 9.49
N LYS A 180 -16.06 -12.61 8.92
CA LYS A 180 -16.92 -13.52 9.68
C LYS A 180 -16.10 -14.47 10.52
N TYR A 181 -15.08 -15.09 9.92
CA TYR A 181 -14.17 -15.99 10.63
C TYR A 181 -13.58 -15.31 11.88
N PHE A 182 -12.90 -14.17 11.74
CA PHE A 182 -12.25 -13.51 12.89
C PHE A 182 -13.24 -12.85 13.86
N TYR A 183 -14.40 -12.35 13.38
CA TYR A 183 -15.44 -11.84 14.27
C TYR A 183 -15.93 -12.92 15.24
N GLN A 184 -15.98 -14.18 14.79
CA GLN A 184 -16.36 -15.34 15.60
C GLN A 184 -15.20 -15.92 16.43
N HIS A 185 -14.02 -16.10 15.83
CA HIS A 185 -12.88 -16.74 16.48
C HIS A 185 -12.15 -15.83 17.47
N SER A 186 -12.37 -14.51 17.40
CA SER A 186 -11.79 -13.54 18.34
C SER A 186 -12.77 -13.06 19.42
N ARG A 187 -13.89 -13.75 19.66
CA ARG A 187 -14.85 -13.36 20.71
C ARG A 187 -14.25 -13.31 22.13
N TRP A 188 -13.15 -14.02 22.37
CA TRP A 188 -12.39 -13.95 23.62
C TRP A 188 -11.88 -12.52 23.92
N VAL A 189 -11.66 -11.70 22.89
CA VAL A 189 -11.24 -10.29 23.04
C VAL A 189 -12.30 -9.49 23.79
N ASP A 190 -13.58 -9.76 23.56
CA ASP A 190 -14.68 -9.00 24.17
C ASP A 190 -14.73 -9.18 25.68
N SER A 191 -14.47 -10.40 26.15
CA SER A 191 -14.41 -10.72 27.57
C SER A 191 -13.16 -10.15 28.22
N LEU A 192 -12.03 -10.15 27.52
CA LEU A 192 -10.74 -9.68 28.06
C LEU A 192 -10.64 -8.14 28.11
N PHE A 193 -11.31 -7.44 27.18
CA PHE A 193 -11.16 -6.00 26.96
C PHE A 193 -12.49 -5.23 27.02
N SER A 194 -13.47 -5.72 27.79
CA SER A 194 -14.85 -5.20 27.81
C SER A 194 -14.98 -3.70 28.15
N ALA A 195 -13.98 -3.12 28.83
CA ALA A 195 -13.92 -1.70 29.19
C ALA A 195 -12.73 -0.95 28.56
N GLU A 196 -11.89 -1.62 27.76
CA GLU A 196 -10.68 -1.02 27.19
C GLU A 196 -11.02 -0.12 26.00
N THR A 197 -10.54 1.12 26.06
CA THR A 197 -10.77 2.12 25.00
C THR A 197 -9.51 2.41 24.19
N ASP A 198 -8.33 2.05 24.69
CA ASP A 198 -7.09 2.13 23.91
C ASP A 198 -7.00 0.94 22.95
N PRO A 199 -6.96 1.16 21.63
CA PRO A 199 -6.82 0.09 20.66
C PRO A 199 -5.47 -0.64 20.71
N VAL A 200 -4.42 -0.03 21.29
CA VAL A 200 -3.05 -0.60 21.30
C VAL A 200 -2.95 -1.93 22.05
N PRO A 201 -3.36 -2.06 23.33
CA PRO A 201 -3.29 -3.33 24.05
C PRO A 201 -4.19 -4.42 23.43
N VAL A 202 -5.35 -4.04 22.89
CA VAL A 202 -6.26 -4.96 22.19
C VAL A 202 -5.61 -5.52 20.93
N ALA A 203 -5.02 -4.64 20.12
CA ALA A 203 -4.30 -5.04 18.92
C ALA A 203 -3.09 -5.92 19.22
N ALA A 204 -2.36 -5.64 20.31
CA ALA A 204 -1.26 -6.48 20.77
C ALA A 204 -1.73 -7.89 21.13
N ALA A 205 -2.82 -8.04 21.89
CA ALA A 205 -3.35 -9.35 22.27
C ALA A 205 -3.81 -10.18 21.06
N ILE A 206 -4.50 -9.55 20.11
CA ILE A 206 -4.89 -10.22 18.86
C ILE A 206 -3.64 -10.65 18.07
N ASN A 207 -2.62 -9.78 17.98
CA ASN A 207 -1.39 -10.09 17.29
C ASN A 207 -0.59 -11.23 17.96
N ASP A 208 -0.58 -11.29 19.30
CA ASP A 208 0.02 -12.39 20.06
C ASP A 208 -0.74 -13.72 19.81
N SER A 209 -2.06 -13.67 19.67
CA SER A 209 -2.85 -14.84 19.26
C SER A 209 -2.44 -15.33 17.87
N LEU A 210 -2.28 -14.44 16.89
CA LEU A 210 -1.78 -14.82 15.55
C LEU A 210 -0.37 -15.40 15.60
N LYS A 211 0.51 -14.77 16.39
CA LYS A 211 1.89 -15.23 16.62
C LYS A 211 1.95 -16.62 17.24
N SER A 212 0.92 -17.09 17.93
CA SER A 212 0.93 -18.44 18.49
C SER A 212 0.92 -19.54 17.43
N TRP A 213 0.35 -19.29 16.25
CA TRP A 213 0.14 -20.33 15.23
C TRP A 213 0.67 -19.98 13.84
N PHE A 214 0.82 -18.71 13.45
CA PHE A 214 1.35 -18.35 12.13
C PHE A 214 2.85 -18.01 12.20
N ARG A 215 3.67 -18.49 11.25
CA ARG A 215 5.12 -18.27 11.23
C ARG A 215 5.60 -17.59 9.95
N PHE A 216 6.66 -16.81 10.07
CA PHE A 216 7.38 -16.32 8.88
C PHE A 216 8.11 -17.49 8.22
N ASP A 217 8.05 -17.57 6.89
CA ASP A 217 8.83 -18.51 6.10
C ASP A 217 9.24 -17.87 4.76
N ASP A 218 10.55 -17.79 4.52
CA ASP A 218 11.13 -17.13 3.36
C ASP A 218 10.93 -17.89 2.05
N ARG A 219 10.57 -19.18 2.09
CA ARG A 219 10.18 -19.93 0.88
C ARG A 219 8.99 -19.26 0.20
N PHE A 220 8.11 -18.61 0.97
CA PHE A 220 6.93 -17.92 0.43
C PHE A 220 7.25 -16.68 -0.40
N TYR A 221 8.50 -16.19 -0.43
CA TYR A 221 8.91 -15.21 -1.44
C TYR A 221 8.80 -15.76 -2.87
N ARG A 222 8.83 -17.08 -3.05
CA ARG A 222 8.56 -17.75 -4.33
C ARG A 222 7.15 -18.37 -4.40
N HIS A 223 6.26 -17.98 -3.50
CA HIS A 223 4.84 -18.29 -3.61
C HIS A 223 4.19 -17.38 -4.66
N PRO A 224 3.41 -17.92 -5.61
CA PRO A 224 2.94 -17.16 -6.77
C PRO A 224 2.00 -16.01 -6.39
N THR A 225 1.18 -16.17 -5.37
CA THR A 225 0.12 -15.20 -5.03
C THR A 225 0.15 -14.84 -3.56
N ASP A 226 -0.48 -13.73 -3.20
CA ASP A 226 -0.83 -13.46 -1.80
C ASP A 226 -1.81 -14.55 -1.34
N GLN A 227 -1.58 -15.10 -0.15
CA GLN A 227 -2.41 -16.20 0.35
C GLN A 227 -3.82 -15.72 0.69
N GLY A 228 -4.82 -16.56 0.44
CA GLY A 228 -6.16 -16.39 1.03
C GLY A 228 -6.19 -16.92 2.47
N LEU A 229 -7.21 -16.56 3.25
CA LEU A 229 -7.37 -17.05 4.62
C LEU A 229 -7.33 -18.60 4.72
N ASN A 230 -8.05 -19.32 3.86
CA ASN A 230 -8.09 -20.79 3.87
C ASN A 230 -6.70 -21.40 3.70
N GLU A 231 -5.88 -20.78 2.85
CA GLU A 231 -4.50 -21.20 2.63
C GLU A 231 -3.63 -20.86 3.85
N MET A 232 -3.77 -19.66 4.41
CA MET A 232 -3.07 -19.28 5.64
C MET A 232 -3.41 -20.19 6.83
N LEU A 233 -4.67 -20.61 6.98
CA LEU A 233 -5.11 -21.53 8.03
C LEU A 233 -4.52 -22.93 7.85
N LYS A 234 -4.39 -23.38 6.59
CA LYS A 234 -3.81 -24.68 6.25
C LYS A 234 -2.29 -24.68 6.42
N ASN A 235 -1.61 -23.68 5.85
CA ASN A 235 -0.16 -23.60 5.80
C ASN A 235 0.43 -23.14 7.13
N GLN A 236 -0.25 -22.23 7.84
CA GLN A 236 0.21 -21.61 9.08
C GLN A 236 1.56 -20.89 8.95
N MET A 237 1.92 -20.50 7.73
CA MET A 237 3.16 -19.80 7.44
C MET A 237 3.05 -18.95 6.18
N GLY A 238 3.90 -17.93 6.05
CA GLY A 238 3.88 -17.02 4.91
C GLY A 238 4.98 -15.96 4.95
N ARG A 239 5.01 -15.11 3.92
CA ARG A 239 5.91 -13.95 3.83
C ARG A 239 5.34 -12.73 4.56
N CYS A 240 6.07 -11.62 4.59
CA CYS A 240 5.65 -10.42 5.35
C CYS A 240 4.29 -9.86 4.88
N GLU A 241 3.96 -9.92 3.59
CA GLU A 241 2.65 -9.52 3.07
C GLU A 241 1.52 -10.39 3.60
N ASP A 242 1.71 -11.71 3.68
CA ASP A 242 0.71 -12.65 4.20
C ASP A 242 0.45 -12.40 5.68
N MET A 243 1.53 -12.20 6.45
CA MET A 243 1.46 -11.85 7.87
C MET A 243 0.73 -10.52 8.09
N ALA A 244 1.01 -9.52 7.25
CA ALA A 244 0.35 -8.22 7.32
C ALA A 244 -1.15 -8.33 7.01
N ASN A 245 -1.53 -9.10 5.99
CA ASN A 245 -2.93 -9.36 5.64
C ASN A 245 -3.66 -10.11 6.75
N LEU A 246 -3.06 -11.15 7.33
CA LEU A 246 -3.65 -11.91 8.43
C LEU A 246 -3.96 -11.02 9.64
N ALA A 247 -3.03 -10.14 10.01
CA ALA A 247 -3.27 -9.16 11.06
C ALA A 247 -4.35 -8.15 10.69
N ILE A 248 -4.40 -7.68 9.45
CA ILE A 248 -5.49 -6.81 8.96
C ILE A 248 -6.84 -7.50 9.12
N TYR A 249 -6.96 -8.78 8.74
CA TYR A 249 -8.21 -9.53 8.85
C TYR A 249 -8.69 -9.62 10.29
N ALA A 250 -7.80 -10.05 11.20
CA ALA A 250 -8.14 -10.24 12.60
C ALA A 250 -8.50 -8.92 13.29
N LEU A 251 -7.73 -7.87 13.04
CA LEU A 251 -7.91 -6.58 13.71
C LEU A 251 -9.14 -5.83 13.17
N ARG A 252 -9.33 -5.77 11.85
CA ARG A 252 -10.52 -5.11 11.25
C ARG A 252 -11.81 -5.83 11.59
N ALA A 253 -11.79 -7.15 11.68
CA ALA A 253 -12.96 -7.91 12.15
C ALA A 253 -13.36 -7.52 13.58
N ASN A 254 -12.40 -7.10 14.40
CA ASN A 254 -12.64 -6.63 15.77
C ASN A 254 -12.74 -5.10 15.89
N GLY A 255 -12.97 -4.38 14.78
CA GLY A 255 -13.25 -2.94 14.78
C GLY A 255 -12.01 -2.04 14.91
N LEU A 256 -10.81 -2.62 14.94
CA LEU A 256 -9.56 -1.86 15.01
C LEU A 256 -9.21 -1.28 13.64
N ALA A 257 -8.93 0.02 13.60
CA ALA A 257 -8.52 0.72 12.39
C ALA A 257 -7.07 0.37 12.04
N VAL A 258 -6.86 -0.39 10.96
CA VAL A 258 -5.54 -0.85 10.54
C VAL A 258 -5.39 -0.86 9.02
N THR A 259 -4.15 -0.65 8.56
CA THR A 259 -3.76 -0.78 7.16
C THR A 259 -2.31 -1.28 7.05
N SER A 260 -1.78 -1.36 5.83
CA SER A 260 -0.36 -1.61 5.59
C SER A 260 0.34 -0.34 5.12
N ASP A 261 1.50 -0.08 5.71
CA ASP A 261 2.47 0.88 5.20
C ASP A 261 3.66 0.10 4.61
N TYR A 262 4.35 0.68 3.63
CA TYR A 262 5.44 0.01 2.94
C TYR A 262 6.48 1.00 2.40
N THR A 263 7.70 0.52 2.23
CA THR A 263 8.71 1.18 1.40
C THR A 263 8.92 0.35 0.13
N PRO A 264 8.75 0.94 -1.07
CA PRO A 264 9.02 0.24 -2.33
C PRO A 264 10.48 -0.21 -2.43
N TYR A 265 11.40 0.58 -1.88
CA TYR A 265 12.83 0.30 -1.88
C TYR A 265 13.47 0.89 -0.63
N TRP A 266 14.22 0.09 0.12
CA TRP A 266 15.14 0.62 1.14
C TRP A 266 16.21 1.48 0.48
N ALA A 267 16.68 2.49 1.20
CA ALA A 267 17.67 3.43 0.68
C ALA A 267 19.13 3.03 0.99
N ASP A 268 19.33 2.07 1.89
CA ASP A 268 20.62 1.54 2.33
C ASP A 268 20.67 0.00 2.40
N ALA A 269 19.63 -0.68 1.91
CA ALA A 269 19.55 -2.13 1.84
C ALA A 269 18.87 -2.56 0.52
N ALA A 270 18.97 -3.85 0.19
CA ALA A 270 18.22 -4.43 -0.93
C ALA A 270 16.75 -4.66 -0.55
N ASN A 271 15.91 -4.88 -1.56
CA ASN A 271 14.51 -5.24 -1.45
C ASN A 271 13.57 -4.10 -0.96
N ASN A 272 12.29 -4.42 -0.90
CA ASN A 272 11.19 -3.63 -0.37
C ASN A 272 10.84 -4.10 1.07
N HIS A 273 9.86 -3.46 1.70
CA HIS A 273 9.26 -4.00 2.92
C HIS A 273 7.86 -3.45 3.17
N ALA A 274 6.98 -4.27 3.74
CA ALA A 274 5.64 -3.89 4.18
C ALA A 274 5.42 -4.28 5.64
N TRP A 275 4.67 -3.45 6.36
CA TRP A 275 4.31 -3.68 7.77
C TRP A 275 2.89 -3.15 8.03
N ASN A 276 2.35 -3.45 9.20
CA ASN A 276 1.03 -2.97 9.59
C ASN A 276 1.12 -1.61 10.30
N ALA A 277 0.12 -0.77 10.08
CA ALA A 277 -0.05 0.52 10.70
C ALA A 277 -1.39 0.56 11.44
N LEU A 278 -1.35 0.56 12.77
CA LEU A 278 -2.54 0.76 13.61
C LEU A 278 -2.85 2.26 13.66
N ILE A 279 -4.08 2.63 13.31
CA ILE A 279 -4.54 4.02 13.29
C ILE A 279 -5.24 4.31 14.61
N VAL A 280 -4.67 5.24 15.37
CA VAL A 280 -5.26 5.71 16.63
C VAL A 280 -5.68 7.17 16.45
N PRO A 281 -6.96 7.51 16.71
CA PRO A 281 -7.45 8.89 16.55
C PRO A 281 -6.54 9.93 17.19
N GLY A 282 -6.20 10.97 16.42
CA GLY A 282 -5.36 12.08 16.88
C GLY A 282 -3.87 11.74 17.08
N LYS A 283 -3.43 10.53 16.76
CA LYS A 283 -2.02 10.11 16.87
C LYS A 283 -1.43 9.76 15.51
N LYS A 284 -0.10 9.71 15.43
CA LYS A 284 0.59 9.06 14.31
C LYS A 284 0.24 7.58 14.27
N ALA A 285 0.33 6.98 13.09
CA ALA A 285 0.17 5.53 12.96
C ALA A 285 1.20 4.79 13.83
N VAL A 286 0.76 3.73 14.48
CA VAL A 286 1.59 2.89 15.35
C VAL A 286 2.04 1.66 14.55
N PRO A 287 3.32 1.58 14.15
CA PRO A 287 3.80 0.47 13.35
C PRO A 287 3.90 -0.83 14.15
N PHE A 288 3.66 -1.94 13.47
CA PHE A 288 3.82 -3.29 13.99
C PHE A 288 3.95 -4.31 12.85
N MET A 289 4.25 -5.56 13.19
CA MET A 289 4.31 -6.65 12.21
C MET A 289 3.41 -7.79 12.67
N GLY A 290 2.42 -8.10 11.82
CA GLY A 290 1.50 -9.22 12.02
C GLY A 290 2.22 -10.50 12.42
N GLY A 291 1.77 -11.14 13.51
CA GLY A 291 2.34 -12.40 14.00
C GLY A 291 3.79 -12.34 14.51
N LEU A 292 4.40 -11.14 14.64
CA LEU A 292 5.81 -11.00 15.05
C LEU A 292 6.02 -9.97 16.16
N TYR A 293 5.80 -8.69 15.84
CA TYR A 293 6.07 -7.55 16.72
C TYR A 293 4.79 -6.79 16.99
N ASN A 294 4.50 -6.52 18.25
CA ASN A 294 3.29 -5.82 18.67
C ASN A 294 3.34 -4.30 18.38
N PRO A 295 2.16 -3.64 18.28
CA PRO A 295 2.04 -2.18 18.18
C PRO A 295 2.97 -1.43 19.12
N GLY A 296 3.80 -0.56 18.53
CA GLY A 296 4.75 0.29 19.27
C GLY A 296 6.01 -0.43 19.74
N LYS A 297 6.18 -1.72 19.41
CA LYS A 297 7.41 -2.50 19.68
C LYS A 297 8.22 -2.81 18.41
N TYR A 298 7.74 -2.37 17.25
CA TYR A 298 8.40 -2.61 15.98
C TYR A 298 9.25 -1.42 15.56
N SER A 299 10.52 -1.69 15.22
CA SER A 299 11.44 -0.71 14.65
C SER A 299 11.79 -1.09 13.21
N LEU A 300 11.84 -0.10 12.34
CA LEU A 300 12.24 -0.29 10.95
C LEU A 300 13.78 -0.40 10.91
N PRO A 301 14.34 -1.45 10.30
CA PRO A 301 15.77 -1.77 10.43
C PRO A 301 16.69 -0.91 9.56
N ASN A 302 16.15 -0.29 8.50
CA ASN A 302 16.90 0.32 7.40
C ASN A 302 16.49 1.79 7.19
N ARG A 303 17.30 2.56 6.47
CA ARG A 303 17.00 3.96 6.13
C ARG A 303 15.92 4.06 5.06
N ILE A 304 15.07 5.08 5.24
CA ILE A 304 13.84 5.26 4.47
C ILE A 304 13.89 6.54 3.67
N ALA A 305 13.77 6.41 2.36
CA ALA A 305 13.52 7.55 1.48
C ALA A 305 12.05 7.96 1.47
N LYS A 306 11.15 6.96 1.43
CA LYS A 306 9.70 7.13 1.36
C LYS A 306 8.96 6.01 2.08
N VAL A 307 7.84 6.36 2.70
CA VAL A 307 6.82 5.40 3.17
C VAL A 307 5.50 5.73 2.50
N TYR A 308 4.87 4.69 1.96
CA TYR A 308 3.54 4.78 1.37
C TYR A 308 2.56 3.93 2.17
N ARG A 309 1.37 4.47 2.41
CA ARG A 309 0.24 3.78 3.02
C ARG A 309 -0.65 3.22 1.93
N LYS A 310 -0.97 1.92 1.99
CA LYS A 310 -2.01 1.34 1.15
C LYS A 310 -3.37 1.93 1.55
N THR A 311 -4.16 2.34 0.56
CA THR A 311 -5.53 2.83 0.75
C THR A 311 -6.49 1.97 -0.04
N TYR A 312 -7.76 1.89 0.39
CA TYR A 312 -8.78 1.25 -0.43
C TYR A 312 -9.27 2.24 -1.49
N GLU A 313 -9.46 3.50 -1.09
CA GLU A 313 -9.83 4.57 -2.01
C GLU A 313 -8.71 4.91 -3.00
N TYR A 314 -9.12 5.37 -4.17
CA TYR A 314 -8.19 5.98 -5.11
C TYR A 314 -7.66 7.29 -4.58
N GLN A 315 -6.41 7.59 -4.93
CA GLN A 315 -5.70 8.80 -4.57
C GLN A 315 -5.48 9.63 -5.86
N PRO A 316 -6.38 10.57 -6.23
CA PRO A 316 -6.35 11.29 -7.51
C PRO A 316 -5.07 12.13 -7.73
N GLN A 317 -4.29 12.35 -6.68
CA GLN A 317 -2.98 12.98 -6.74
C GLN A 317 -1.86 12.05 -7.25
N ASN A 318 -2.07 10.73 -7.27
CA ASN A 318 -1.06 9.77 -7.71
C ASN A 318 -0.72 9.93 -9.20
N LEU A 319 0.53 9.60 -9.56
CA LEU A 319 1.10 9.84 -10.88
C LEU A 319 0.26 9.22 -12.01
N ILE A 320 -0.30 8.03 -11.77
CA ILE A 320 -1.12 7.31 -12.75
C ILE A 320 -2.31 8.14 -13.27
N PHE A 321 -2.85 9.04 -12.47
CA PHE A 321 -3.97 9.92 -12.87
C PHE A 321 -3.51 11.21 -13.56
N LYS A 322 -2.19 11.44 -13.66
CA LYS A 322 -1.59 12.63 -14.27
C LYS A 322 -0.94 12.32 -15.63
N VAL A 323 -0.78 11.04 -15.96
CA VAL A 323 -0.14 10.59 -17.20
C VAL A 323 -1.15 10.00 -18.18
N ASN A 324 -0.87 10.16 -19.47
CA ASN A 324 -1.70 9.62 -20.55
C ASN A 324 -1.32 8.18 -20.92
N ASP A 325 -0.09 7.76 -20.60
CA ASP A 325 0.43 6.42 -20.91
C ASP A 325 1.17 5.84 -19.72
N LYS A 326 0.58 4.79 -19.12
CA LYS A 326 1.16 4.07 -17.98
C LYS A 326 2.50 3.39 -18.29
N LYS A 327 2.82 3.13 -19.57
CA LYS A 327 4.11 2.53 -19.97
C LYS A 327 5.27 3.53 -19.86
N LYS A 328 4.97 4.83 -19.68
CA LYS A 328 5.96 5.91 -19.54
C LYS A 328 6.28 6.26 -18.09
N ILE A 329 5.85 5.44 -17.13
CA ILE A 329 6.17 5.63 -15.71
C ILE A 329 6.68 4.31 -15.10
N PRO A 330 7.54 4.37 -14.06
CA PRO A 330 7.95 3.18 -13.31
C PRO A 330 6.74 2.39 -12.78
N ARG A 331 6.81 1.05 -12.87
CA ARG A 331 5.68 0.14 -12.61
C ARG A 331 4.98 0.42 -11.28
N TRP A 332 5.71 0.52 -10.17
CA TRP A 332 5.07 0.67 -8.85
C TRP A 332 4.39 2.04 -8.67
N LEU A 333 4.89 3.10 -9.33
CA LEU A 333 4.28 4.44 -9.35
C LEU A 333 2.98 4.49 -10.17
N SER A 334 2.62 3.41 -10.86
CA SER A 334 1.32 3.27 -11.52
C SER A 334 0.17 2.91 -10.55
N GLY A 335 0.47 2.73 -9.26
CA GLY A 335 -0.54 2.45 -8.24
C GLY A 335 -1.56 3.58 -8.08
N LYS A 336 -2.84 3.19 -7.95
CA LYS A 336 -3.96 4.13 -7.79
C LYS A 336 -4.31 4.44 -6.34
N SER A 337 -3.94 3.56 -5.41
CA SER A 337 -4.48 3.54 -4.05
C SER A 337 -3.35 3.48 -3.01
N TYR A 338 -2.56 4.54 -2.98
CA TYR A 338 -1.53 4.73 -1.95
C TYR A 338 -1.36 6.21 -1.61
N ALA A 339 -1.07 6.51 -0.34
CA ALA A 339 -0.78 7.86 0.14
C ALA A 339 0.66 7.95 0.67
N ASP A 340 1.34 9.09 0.46
CA ASP A 340 2.65 9.34 1.05
C ASP A 340 2.49 9.68 2.54
N VAL A 341 3.10 8.88 3.41
CA VAL A 341 3.08 9.06 4.87
C VAL A 341 4.48 9.13 5.46
N THR A 342 5.49 9.47 4.63
CA THR A 342 6.91 9.44 5.01
C THR A 342 7.20 10.24 6.29
N ARG A 343 6.54 11.39 6.46
CA ARG A 343 6.68 12.28 7.63
C ARG A 343 6.25 11.65 8.95
N ASP A 344 5.42 10.61 8.92
CA ASP A 344 5.04 9.89 10.13
C ASP A 344 6.25 9.14 10.71
N TYR A 345 7.16 8.70 9.84
CA TYR A 345 8.26 7.79 10.16
C TYR A 345 9.63 8.45 10.29
N VAL A 346 9.96 9.41 9.42
CA VAL A 346 11.29 10.03 9.38
C VAL A 346 11.23 11.53 9.16
N PRO A 347 12.26 12.30 9.54
CA PRO A 347 12.40 13.70 9.14
C PRO A 347 12.45 13.83 7.62
N VAL A 348 11.68 14.77 7.07
CA VAL A 348 11.55 14.99 5.63
C VAL A 348 11.97 16.39 5.19
N SER A 349 12.38 16.53 3.94
CA SER A 349 12.63 17.80 3.27
C SER A 349 12.15 17.79 1.83
N ASP A 350 11.74 18.96 1.33
CA ASP A 350 11.57 19.14 -0.10
C ASP A 350 12.92 19.26 -0.79
N VAL A 351 13.07 18.59 -1.92
CA VAL A 351 14.27 18.63 -2.75
C VAL A 351 13.94 19.35 -4.04
N LYS A 352 14.61 20.47 -4.31
CA LYS A 352 14.52 21.21 -5.58
C LYS A 352 15.81 21.03 -6.35
N LEU A 353 15.72 20.53 -7.58
CA LEU A 353 16.87 20.24 -8.43
C LEU A 353 16.72 20.90 -9.78
N LYS A 354 17.85 21.37 -10.31
CA LYS A 354 18.02 21.69 -11.73
C LYS A 354 18.39 20.40 -12.46
N LEU A 355 17.69 20.11 -13.54
CA LEU A 355 17.89 18.95 -14.40
C LEU A 355 18.74 19.35 -15.60
N HIS A 356 19.49 18.40 -16.13
CA HIS A 356 20.31 18.59 -17.33
C HIS A 356 19.66 17.87 -18.53
N SER A 357 19.71 18.51 -19.69
CA SER A 357 19.26 17.92 -20.97
C SER A 357 17.84 17.34 -20.92
N VAL A 358 16.88 18.09 -20.37
CA VAL A 358 15.47 17.68 -20.30
C VAL A 358 14.93 17.46 -21.72
N PRO A 359 14.50 16.24 -22.09
CA PRO A 359 13.91 16.02 -23.41
C PRO A 359 12.50 16.61 -23.48
N ASP A 360 12.13 17.22 -24.62
CA ASP A 360 10.81 17.86 -24.82
C ASP A 360 9.62 16.92 -24.57
N SER A 361 9.82 15.62 -24.79
CA SER A 361 8.81 14.59 -24.59
C SER A 361 8.58 14.19 -23.13
N VAL A 362 9.36 14.72 -22.18
CA VAL A 362 9.37 14.32 -20.77
C VAL A 362 8.75 15.40 -19.90
N ARG A 363 7.65 15.04 -19.21
CA ARG A 363 6.95 15.93 -18.28
C ARG A 363 7.31 15.71 -16.81
N TYR A 364 7.79 14.52 -16.47
CA TYR A 364 8.05 14.12 -15.08
C TYR A 364 9.49 13.64 -14.94
N ALA A 365 10.13 14.05 -13.86
CA ALA A 365 11.39 13.48 -13.39
C ALA A 365 11.15 12.65 -12.14
N TYR A 366 12.10 11.77 -11.87
CA TYR A 366 12.08 10.82 -10.76
C TYR A 366 13.28 11.06 -9.88
N LEU A 367 13.11 10.83 -8.58
CA LEU A 367 14.21 10.78 -7.63
C LEU A 367 14.38 9.33 -7.22
N CYS A 368 15.60 8.82 -7.34
CA CYS A 368 15.91 7.40 -7.20
C CYS A 368 16.77 7.12 -5.96
N VAL A 369 16.64 5.93 -5.40
CA VAL A 369 17.57 5.33 -4.43
C VAL A 369 18.28 4.14 -5.05
N PHE A 370 19.47 3.81 -4.56
CA PHE A 370 20.21 2.63 -5.01
C PHE A 370 19.73 1.41 -4.23
N ASN A 371 19.16 0.42 -4.91
CA ASN A 371 18.57 -0.76 -4.30
C ASN A 371 18.76 -1.96 -5.22
N THR A 372 19.22 -3.09 -4.67
CA THR A 372 19.44 -4.35 -5.41
C THR A 372 20.33 -4.15 -6.66
N GLY A 373 21.40 -3.37 -6.51
CA GLY A 373 22.38 -3.14 -7.58
C GLY A 373 21.99 -2.09 -8.62
N GLU A 374 20.78 -1.53 -8.55
CA GLU A 374 20.27 -0.59 -9.54
C GLU A 374 19.66 0.68 -8.91
N TRP A 375 19.56 1.75 -9.71
CA TRP A 375 18.81 2.93 -9.32
C TRP A 375 17.32 2.71 -9.53
N GLN A 376 16.55 2.80 -8.45
CA GLN A 376 15.10 2.61 -8.45
C GLN A 376 14.39 3.92 -8.15
N ALA A 377 13.46 4.32 -9.00
CA ALA A 377 12.64 5.52 -8.78
C ALA A 377 11.81 5.35 -7.51
N ILE A 378 11.98 6.23 -6.52
CA ILE A 378 11.25 6.19 -5.24
C ILE A 378 10.21 7.31 -5.13
N HIS A 379 10.39 8.41 -5.88
CA HIS A 379 9.43 9.51 -5.93
C HIS A 379 9.47 10.23 -7.28
N TRP A 380 8.53 11.13 -7.52
CA TRP A 380 8.39 11.85 -8.79
C TRP A 380 8.06 13.33 -8.56
N GLY A 381 8.30 14.14 -9.59
CA GLY A 381 7.92 15.54 -9.63
C GLY A 381 7.68 16.01 -11.06
N GLU A 382 6.76 16.94 -11.24
CA GLU A 382 6.52 17.60 -12.53
C GLU A 382 7.65 18.60 -12.83
N ILE A 383 8.16 18.55 -14.05
CA ILE A 383 9.22 19.43 -14.52
C ILE A 383 8.62 20.80 -14.90
N LYS A 384 9.26 21.87 -14.45
CA LYS A 384 8.93 23.26 -14.79
C LYS A 384 10.17 23.95 -15.35
N GLY A 385 10.21 24.13 -16.67
CA GLY A 385 11.42 24.55 -17.37
C GLY A 385 12.49 23.46 -17.26
N ASP A 386 13.59 23.75 -16.57
CA ASP A 386 14.66 22.81 -16.27
C ASP A 386 14.69 22.37 -14.80
N SER A 387 13.66 22.71 -14.02
CA SER A 387 13.65 22.53 -12.57
C SER A 387 12.53 21.59 -12.12
N VAL A 388 12.79 20.80 -11.08
CA VAL A 388 11.80 19.89 -10.48
C VAL A 388 11.84 19.99 -8.96
N ARG A 389 10.68 19.81 -8.32
CA ARG A 389 10.55 19.66 -6.86
C ARG A 389 10.03 18.26 -6.51
N PHE A 390 10.75 17.58 -5.64
CA PHE A 390 10.34 16.33 -4.99
C PHE A 390 9.93 16.66 -3.55
N GLY A 391 8.69 16.35 -3.18
CA GLY A 391 8.15 16.69 -1.86
C GLY A 391 8.54 15.65 -0.81
N GLU A 392 8.72 16.08 0.44
CA GLU A 392 8.78 15.20 1.62
C GLU A 392 9.75 14.00 1.52
N MET A 393 10.97 14.23 1.04
CA MET A 393 12.00 13.19 0.92
C MET A 393 12.67 12.91 2.27
N GLY A 394 12.88 11.63 2.61
CA GLY A 394 13.64 11.23 3.80
C GLY A 394 15.08 11.77 3.77
N ARG A 395 15.54 12.30 4.90
CA ARG A 395 16.89 12.91 5.03
C ARG A 395 17.98 11.87 5.29
N ASP A 396 19.22 12.33 5.22
CA ASP A 396 20.45 11.54 5.42
C ASP A 396 20.66 10.44 4.38
N LEU A 397 20.40 10.78 3.11
CA LEU A 397 20.35 9.83 2.01
C LEU A 397 20.93 10.39 0.71
N VAL A 398 21.51 9.50 -0.09
CA VAL A 398 21.93 9.81 -1.46
C VAL A 398 20.80 9.51 -2.43
N TYR A 399 20.54 10.43 -3.34
CA TYR A 399 19.54 10.30 -4.38
C TYR A 399 20.11 10.59 -5.77
N LEU A 400 19.54 9.95 -6.79
CA LEU A 400 19.83 10.25 -8.20
C LEU A 400 18.59 10.79 -8.91
N PRO A 401 18.61 12.03 -9.45
CA PRO A 401 17.56 12.47 -10.35
C PRO A 401 17.65 11.72 -11.69
N ALA A 402 16.50 11.27 -12.21
CA ALA A 402 16.42 10.50 -13.44
C ALA A 402 15.16 10.83 -14.26
N PHE A 403 15.24 10.60 -15.57
CA PHE A 403 14.11 10.47 -16.48
C PHE A 403 13.74 9.00 -16.64
N TYR A 404 12.50 8.72 -17.06
CA TYR A 404 12.07 7.38 -17.44
C TYR A 404 11.81 7.35 -18.94
N LEU A 405 12.74 6.77 -19.70
CA LEU A 405 12.78 6.76 -21.16
C LEU A 405 12.80 5.32 -21.65
N ASN A 406 11.88 4.97 -22.56
CA ASN A 406 11.82 3.64 -23.18
C ASN A 406 11.85 2.49 -22.16
N GLY A 407 11.16 2.66 -21.03
CA GLY A 407 11.09 1.65 -19.97
C GLY A 407 12.29 1.63 -19.02
N LYS A 408 13.27 2.54 -19.16
CA LYS A 408 14.51 2.58 -18.36
C LYS A 408 14.70 3.91 -17.67
N LEU A 409 15.32 3.88 -16.49
CA LEU A 409 15.77 5.08 -15.80
C LEU A 409 17.08 5.59 -16.42
N THR A 410 17.11 6.87 -16.77
CA THR A 410 18.28 7.54 -17.34
C THR A 410 18.61 8.76 -16.49
N GLN A 411 19.88 8.92 -16.10
CA GLN A 411 20.33 10.01 -15.25
C GLN A 411 19.94 11.39 -15.80
N ALA A 412 19.42 12.25 -14.92
CA ALA A 412 18.95 13.62 -15.26
C ALA A 412 19.77 14.73 -14.58
N GLY A 413 20.85 14.38 -13.88
CA GLY A 413 21.72 15.29 -13.14
C GLY A 413 22.70 14.53 -12.25
N ALA A 414 23.60 15.23 -11.57
CA ALA A 414 24.50 14.60 -10.59
C ALA A 414 23.70 14.01 -9.41
N PRO A 415 24.19 12.92 -8.77
CA PRO A 415 23.65 12.49 -7.51
C PRO A 415 23.70 13.61 -6.47
N ILE A 416 22.81 13.55 -5.49
CA ILE A 416 22.77 14.50 -4.38
C ILE A 416 22.80 13.76 -3.05
N LEU A 417 23.43 14.35 -2.04
CA LEU A 417 23.25 13.99 -0.65
C LEU A 417 22.23 14.97 -0.04
N LEU A 418 21.08 14.45 0.41
CA LEU A 418 20.17 15.18 1.27
C LEU A 418 20.63 14.97 2.73
N GLU A 419 21.28 15.97 3.31
CA GLU A 419 21.84 15.87 4.66
C GLU A 419 20.75 15.76 5.74
N LYS A 420 21.14 15.35 6.96
CA LYS A 420 20.27 15.35 8.16
C LYS A 420 19.60 16.72 8.41
N SER A 421 20.31 17.81 8.10
CA SER A 421 19.82 19.18 8.19
C SER A 421 18.69 19.50 7.22
N GLY A 422 18.55 18.70 6.15
CA GLY A 422 17.66 18.98 5.02
C GLY A 422 18.32 19.79 3.90
N ARG A 423 19.60 20.15 4.04
CA ARG A 423 20.38 20.81 2.98
C ARG A 423 20.74 19.80 1.89
N VAL A 424 20.66 20.25 0.65
CA VAL A 424 21.04 19.46 -0.53
C VAL A 424 22.48 19.76 -0.89
N HIS A 425 23.31 18.73 -0.98
CA HIS A 425 24.68 18.80 -1.44
C HIS A 425 24.83 18.00 -2.74
N SER A 426 25.29 18.65 -3.82
CA SER A 426 25.52 17.97 -5.11
C SER A 426 26.81 17.16 -5.06
N LEU A 427 26.75 15.90 -5.49
CA LEU A 427 27.89 14.99 -5.57
C LEU A 427 28.44 15.01 -7.00
N GLN A 428 29.20 16.05 -7.33
CA GLN A 428 29.89 16.14 -8.61
C GLN A 428 31.10 15.21 -8.60
N PRO A 429 31.25 14.30 -9.59
CA PRO A 429 32.39 13.41 -9.65
C PRO A 429 33.68 14.17 -9.99
N ASP A 430 34.76 13.89 -9.26
CA ASP A 430 36.10 14.33 -9.64
C ASP A 430 36.63 13.41 -10.75
N THR A 431 36.59 13.91 -11.99
CA THR A 431 37.07 13.17 -13.16
C THR A 431 38.59 13.29 -13.37
N GLY A 432 39.26 14.20 -12.65
CA GLY A 432 40.70 14.46 -12.73
C GLY A 432 41.52 13.57 -11.80
N HIS A 433 40.99 13.21 -10.62
CA HIS A 433 41.67 12.35 -9.65
C HIS A 433 40.95 11.01 -9.46
N ARG A 434 41.08 10.14 -10.46
CA ARG A 434 40.43 8.82 -10.44
C ARG A 434 41.12 7.90 -9.43
N ARG A 435 40.33 7.07 -8.75
CA ARG A 435 40.79 5.99 -7.89
C ARG A 435 40.20 4.67 -8.35
N ILE A 436 40.95 3.58 -8.17
CA ILE A 436 40.47 2.23 -8.41
C ILE A 436 39.87 1.72 -7.10
N VAL A 437 38.65 1.22 -7.16
CA VAL A 437 37.95 0.58 -6.05
C VAL A 437 37.52 -0.81 -6.49
N ALA A 438 37.81 -1.82 -5.68
CA ALA A 438 37.29 -3.17 -5.86
C ALA A 438 35.92 -3.26 -5.21
N LEU A 439 34.90 -3.61 -5.99
CA LEU A 439 33.55 -3.87 -5.50
C LEU A 439 33.31 -5.38 -5.54
N THR A 440 32.91 -5.95 -4.41
CA THR A 440 32.51 -7.35 -4.31
C THR A 440 31.00 -7.39 -4.08
N SER A 441 30.25 -7.94 -5.03
CA SER A 441 28.82 -8.22 -4.80
C SER A 441 28.69 -9.34 -3.77
N THR A 442 27.96 -9.09 -2.68
CA THR A 442 27.58 -10.11 -1.70
C THR A 442 26.20 -10.69 -1.98
N THR A 443 25.49 -10.16 -2.98
CA THR A 443 24.18 -10.63 -3.44
C THR A 443 24.36 -11.47 -4.72
N ARG A 444 23.96 -12.74 -4.68
CA ARG A 444 23.70 -13.60 -5.85
C ARG A 444 22.25 -14.03 -5.82
#